data_AF-A0A2U0D6A0-F1
#
_entry.id   AF-A0A2U0D6A0-F1
#
_cell.length_a   1.000
_cell.length_b   1.000
_cell.length_c   1.000
_cell.angle_alpha   90.00
_cell.angle_beta   90.00
_cell.angle_gamma   90.00
#
_symmetry.space_group_name_H-M   'P 1'
#
loop_
_entity.id
_entity.type
_entity.pdbx_description
1 polymer ?
#
loop_
_entity_poly.entity_id
_entity_poly.type
_entity_poly.pdbx_seq_one_letter_code
_entity_poly.pdbx_strand_id
1 'polypeptide(L)'
;MEIKMKKMEITLKDLEDNIRTLPENFYEEVNDFIDFLKQKHFKSKSHHIPEWQKEETGRRAEYLRENPQSFVSESEMDDYLNNLESGD
;
A
#
# COMPACT_ATOMS: atom_id res chain seq x y z
N MET A 1 -7.97 15.86 36.15
CA MET A 1 -7.52 16.87 35.17
C MET A 1 -7.33 16.12 33.85
N GLU A 2 -8.23 16.28 32.90
CA GLU A 2 -8.07 15.70 31.56
C GLU A 2 -7.31 16.70 30.69
N ILE A 3 -6.11 16.32 30.25
CA ILE A 3 -5.39 17.06 29.21
C ILE A 3 -6.06 16.71 27.89
N LYS A 4 -7.03 17.54 27.47
CA LYS A 4 -7.52 17.50 26.09
C LYS A 4 -6.36 17.93 25.19
N MET A 5 -5.71 16.96 24.53
CA MET A 5 -4.78 17.27 23.45
C MET A 5 -5.54 18.06 22.39
N LYS A 6 -5.21 19.34 22.29
CA LYS A 6 -5.71 20.23 21.24
C LYS A 6 -5.26 19.62 19.91
N LYS A 7 -6.20 19.18 19.06
CA LYS A 7 -5.88 18.85 17.66
C LYS A 7 -5.16 20.07 17.10
N MET A 8 -3.87 19.94 16.79
CA MET A 8 -3.19 20.94 15.99
C MET A 8 -3.81 20.87 14.61
N GLU A 9 -4.63 21.86 14.28
CA GLU A 9 -5.11 22.04 12.92
C GLU A 9 -3.91 22.47 12.07
N ILE A 10 -3.38 21.53 11.30
CA ILE A 10 -2.34 21.81 10.31
C ILE A 10 -2.98 22.66 9.22
N THR A 11 -2.39 23.82 8.95
CA THR A 11 -2.84 24.72 7.89
C THR A 11 -2.20 24.36 6.55
N LEU A 12 -2.76 24.85 5.45
CA LEU A 12 -2.13 24.75 4.13
C LEU A 12 -0.72 25.34 4.10
N LYS A 13 -0.49 26.41 4.86
CA LYS A 13 0.81 27.07 4.96
C LYS A 13 1.83 26.18 5.66
N ASP A 14 1.43 25.48 6.72
CA ASP A 14 2.32 24.54 7.41
C ASP A 14 2.74 23.39 6.49
N LEU A 15 1.84 22.93 5.61
CA LEU A 15 2.15 21.91 4.59
C LEU A 15 3.11 22.45 3.53
N GLU A 16 2.88 23.65 3.01
CA GLU A 16 3.74 24.31 2.03
C GLU A 16 5.16 24.52 2.58
N ASP A 17 5.26 25.04 3.80
CA ASP A 17 6.53 25.27 4.47
C ASP A 17 7.26 23.95 4.74
N ASN A 18 6.55 22.87 5.08
CA ASN A 18 7.15 21.54 5.25
C ASN A 18 7.69 20.97 3.94
N ILE A 19 6.88 21.00 2.87
CA ILE A 19 7.27 20.49 1.55
C ILE A 19 8.51 21.22 1.02
N ARG A 20 8.61 22.54 1.26
CA ARG A 20 9.79 23.35 0.89
C ARG A 20 11.10 22.94 1.57
N THR A 21 11.02 22.23 2.70
CA THR A 21 12.23 21.73 3.39
C THR A 21 12.72 20.40 2.83
N LEU A 22 11.95 19.74 1.97
CA LEU A 22 12.32 18.45 1.38
C LEU A 22 13.32 18.64 0.24
N PRO A 23 14.30 17.73 0.09
CA PRO A 23 15.12 17.66 -1.11
C PRO A 23 14.27 17.37 -2.36
N GLU A 24 14.64 17.97 -3.50
CA GLU A 24 13.84 17.90 -4.74
C GLU A 24 13.60 16.45 -5.23
N ASN A 25 14.53 15.53 -4.93
CA ASN A 25 14.40 14.12 -5.30
C ASN A 25 13.25 13.39 -4.58
N PHE A 26 12.62 14.01 -3.58
CA PHE A 26 11.43 13.48 -2.90
C PHE A 26 10.12 14.11 -3.39
N TYR A 27 10.17 15.10 -4.28
CA TYR A 27 8.95 15.76 -4.77
C TYR A 27 8.05 14.82 -5.56
N GLU A 28 8.62 13.87 -6.29
CA GLU A 28 7.85 12.82 -6.98
C GLU A 28 7.08 11.95 -5.99
N GLU A 29 7.72 11.49 -4.92
CA GLU A 29 7.08 10.67 -3.87
C GLU A 29 5.98 11.43 -3.13
N VAL A 30 6.20 12.71 -2.82
CA VAL A 30 5.19 13.58 -2.21
C VAL A 30 4.00 13.77 -3.16
N ASN A 31 4.25 13.97 -4.45
CA ASN A 31 3.20 14.12 -5.45
C ASN A 31 2.38 12.83 -5.60
N ASP A 32 3.04 11.67 -5.64
CA ASP A 32 2.37 10.36 -5.67
C ASP A 32 1.49 10.13 -4.44
N PHE A 33 1.96 10.51 -3.26
CA PHE A 33 1.17 10.40 -2.04
C PHE A 33 -0.04 11.34 -2.03
N ILE A 34 0.12 12.57 -2.52
CA ILE A 34 -0.99 13.52 -2.69
C ILE A 34 -2.03 12.94 -3.66
N ASP A 35 -1.60 12.36 -4.77
CA ASP A 35 -2.50 11.73 -5.73
C ASP A 35 -3.19 10.49 -5.17
N PHE A 36 -2.51 9.69 -4.35
CA PHE A 36 -3.13 8.62 -3.57
C PHE A 36 -4.20 9.17 -2.62
N LEU A 37 -3.93 10.24 -1.88
CA LEU A 37 -4.91 10.86 -0.97
C LEU A 37 -6.12 11.41 -1.74
N LYS A 38 -5.89 12.05 -2.89
CA LYS A 38 -6.96 12.48 -3.81
C LYS A 38 -7.82 11.30 -4.23
N GLN A 39 -7.20 10.19 -4.64
CA GLN A 39 -7.93 8.99 -5.02
C GLN A 39 -8.73 8.41 -3.85
N LYS A 40 -8.11 8.23 -2.69
CA LYS A 40 -8.73 7.64 -1.50
C LYS A 40 -9.94 8.41 -1.00
N HIS A 41 -9.88 9.75 -1.05
CA HIS A 41 -10.87 10.59 -0.39
C HIS A 41 -11.82 11.33 -1.35
N PHE A 42 -11.43 11.55 -2.60
CA PHE A 42 -12.21 12.34 -3.56
C PHE A 42 -12.78 11.52 -4.73
N LYS A 43 -12.32 10.29 -4.96
CA LYS A 43 -13.00 9.38 -5.89
C LYS A 43 -14.17 8.69 -5.20
N SER A 44 -15.33 9.32 -5.28
CA SER A 44 -16.57 8.54 -5.30
C SER A 44 -16.61 7.72 -6.61
N LYS A 45 -16.67 6.38 -6.49
CA LYS A 45 -17.20 5.43 -7.49
C LYS A 45 -16.44 5.17 -8.81
N SER A 46 -15.12 5.28 -8.86
CA SER A 46 -14.37 4.64 -9.98
C SER A 46 -12.98 4.21 -9.53
N HIS A 47 -12.93 3.06 -8.86
CA HIS A 47 -11.73 2.23 -8.89
C HIS A 47 -11.59 1.72 -10.32
N HIS A 48 -11.02 2.54 -11.21
CA HIS A 48 -10.55 2.03 -12.49
C HIS A 48 -9.35 1.15 -12.17
N ILE A 49 -9.63 -0.13 -11.94
CA ILE A 49 -8.62 -1.18 -11.90
C ILE A 49 -8.07 -1.25 -13.34
N PRO A 50 -6.77 -0.95 -13.55
CA PRO A 50 -6.14 -1.09 -14.86
C PRO A 50 -6.39 -2.50 -15.43
N GLU A 51 -6.57 -2.60 -16.75
CA GLU A 51 -6.96 -3.87 -17.38
C GLU A 51 -5.92 -4.98 -17.13
N TRP A 52 -4.63 -4.64 -17.14
CA TRP A 52 -3.55 -5.59 -16.84
C TRP A 52 -3.67 -6.23 -15.44
N GLN A 53 -4.20 -5.50 -14.45
CA GLN A 53 -4.42 -6.06 -13.10
C GLN A 53 -5.53 -7.09 -13.10
N LYS A 54 -6.58 -6.87 -13.90
CA LYS A 54 -7.68 -7.82 -14.07
C LYS A 54 -7.20 -9.07 -14.81
N GLU A 55 -6.44 -8.87 -15.89
CA GLU A 55 -5.85 -9.95 -16.69
C GLU A 55 -4.90 -10.81 -15.86
N GLU A 56 -3.97 -10.19 -15.10
CA GLU A 56 -3.02 -10.93 -14.27
C GLU A 56 -3.72 -11.67 -13.12
N THR A 57 -4.73 -11.06 -12.50
CA THR A 57 -5.54 -11.73 -11.47
C THR A 57 -6.29 -12.93 -12.05
N GLY A 58 -6.89 -12.78 -13.24
CA GLY A 58 -7.57 -13.86 -13.94
C GLY A 58 -6.61 -15.00 -14.28
N ARG A 59 -5.44 -14.69 -14.85
CA ARG A 59 -4.40 -15.67 -15.19
C ARG A 59 -3.94 -16.47 -13.97
N ARG A 60 -3.73 -15.80 -12.83
CA ARG A 60 -3.34 -16.48 -11.58
C ARG A 60 -4.44 -17.38 -11.05
N ALA A 61 -5.70 -16.92 -11.08
CA ALA A 61 -6.83 -17.72 -10.63
C ALA A 61 -7.01 -18.99 -11.49
N GLU A 62 -6.85 -18.87 -12.81
CA GLU A 62 -6.90 -20.01 -13.73
C GLU A 62 -5.76 -20.98 -13.48
N TYR A 63 -4.53 -20.48 -13.37
CA TYR A 63 -3.37 -21.31 -13.05
C TYR A 63 -3.55 -22.08 -11.74
N LEU A 64 -4.05 -21.43 -10.68
CA LEU A 64 -4.30 -22.07 -9.38
C LEU A 64 -5.40 -23.12 -9.43
N ARG A 65 -6.43 -22.93 -10.27
CA ARG A 65 -7.48 -23.92 -10.49
C ARG A 65 -6.92 -25.18 -11.17
N GLU A 66 -6.00 -25.02 -12.11
CA GLU A 66 -5.34 -26.12 -12.81
C GLU A 66 -4.21 -26.76 -11.98
N ASN A 67 -3.63 -26.01 -11.06
CA ASN A 67 -2.48 -26.41 -10.25
C ASN A 67 -2.75 -26.23 -8.75
N PRO A 68 -3.73 -26.94 -8.17
CA PRO A 68 -4.06 -26.80 -6.75
C PRO A 68 -2.91 -27.17 -5.81
N GLN A 69 -1.97 -28.02 -6.26
CA GLN A 69 -0.72 -28.31 -5.55
C GLN A 69 0.25 -27.12 -5.46
N SER A 70 -0.01 -26.05 -6.21
CA SER A 70 0.77 -24.80 -6.13
C SER A 70 0.36 -23.93 -4.93
N PHE A 71 -0.74 -24.27 -4.24
CA PHE A 71 -1.07 -23.62 -2.98
C PHE A 71 -0.14 -24.13 -1.89
N VAL A 72 0.46 -23.20 -1.17
CA VAL A 72 1.19 -23.48 0.07
C VAL A 72 0.20 -23.22 1.19
N SER A 73 -0.01 -24.20 2.07
CA SER A 73 -0.79 -24.01 3.30
C SER A 73 -0.04 -23.07 4.25
N GLU A 74 -0.78 -22.44 5.17
CA GLU A 74 -0.16 -21.57 6.19
C GLU A 74 0.92 -22.34 6.98
N SER A 75 0.67 -23.60 7.34
CA SER A 75 1.65 -24.45 8.02
C SER A 75 2.91 -24.72 7.19
N GLU A 76 2.78 -24.98 5.88
CA GLU A 76 3.95 -25.20 5.01
C GLU A 76 4.78 -23.93 4.85
N MET A 77 4.13 -22.76 4.85
CA MET A 77 4.81 -21.47 4.82
C MET A 77 5.52 -21.18 6.14
N ASP A 78 4.87 -21.46 7.26
CA ASP A 78 5.46 -21.30 8.60
C ASP A 78 6.67 -22.22 8.79
N ASP A 79 6.58 -23.49 8.35
CA ASP A 79 7.70 -24.42 8.38
C ASP A 79 8.87 -23.93 7.52
N TYR A 80 8.60 -23.40 6.32
CA TYR A 80 9.63 -22.81 5.46
C TYR A 80 10.33 -21.62 6.14
N LEU A 81 9.57 -20.70 6.73
CA LEU A 81 10.10 -19.53 7.42
C LEU A 81 10.95 -19.93 8.63
N ASN A 82 10.48 -20.91 9.42
CA ASN A 82 11.23 -21.44 10.56
C ASN A 82 12.57 -22.05 10.13
N ASN A 83 12.60 -22.79 9.01
CA ASN A 83 13.84 -23.37 8.47
C ASN A 83 14.85 -22.29 8.02
N LEU A 84 14.37 -21.20 7.42
CA LEU A 84 15.22 -20.06 7.05
C LEU A 84 15.83 -19.36 8.27
N GLU A 85 15.08 -19.26 9.37
CA GLU A 85 15.53 -18.64 10.61
C GLU A 85 16.46 -19.56 11.42
N SER A 86 16.28 -20.88 11.35
CA SER A 86 17.12 -21.84 12.05
C SER A 86 18.47 -22.10 11.37
N GLY A 87 18.61 -21.77 10.09
CA GLY A 87 19.89 -21.82 9.37
C GLY A 87 20.38 -23.23 9.01
N ASP A 88 19.48 -24.21 8.95
CA ASP A 88 19.72 -25.56 8.42
C ASP A 88 19.31 -25.68 6.94
#